data_AF-A0A9P1M2B5-F1
#
_entry.id   AF-A0A9P1M2B5-F1
#
_cell.length_a   1.000
_cell.length_b   1.000
_cell.length_c   1.000
_cell.angle_alpha   90.00
_cell.angle_beta   90.00
_cell.angle_gamma   90.00
#
_symmetry.space_group_name_H-M   'P 1'
#
loop_
_entity.id
_entity.type
_entity.pdbx_description
1 polymer ?
#
loop_
_entity_poly.entity_id
_entity_poly.type
_entity_poly.pdbx_seq_one_letter_code
_entity_poly.pdbx_strand_id
1 'polypeptide(L)'
;SIAARLTGTGPVGSSAPKSPPGPRWDVDSLSQKSQPWSFDMWSLGSILLEMSLGTPLWLSYKCRVASDQRVPPVAGLGLFAVPGRDPEKILLRQADAVCHKGLAAVLRNGAGVPLDADGGQGLDLLEQMMSWDPMARISPYDALAHPWLKED
;
A
#
# COMPACT_ATOMS: atom_id res chain seq x y z
N SER A 1 47.63 -61.23 1.62
CA SER A 1 46.48 -60.84 0.78
C SER A 1 45.64 -59.86 1.58
N ILE A 2 45.54 -58.61 1.11
CA ILE A 2 44.46 -57.60 1.32
C ILE A 2 44.11 -57.24 2.80
N ALA A 3 44.00 -56.00 3.29
CA ALA A 3 44.33 -54.64 2.86
C ALA A 3 44.07 -53.67 4.06
N ALA A 4 44.86 -52.58 4.12
CA ALA A 4 44.59 -51.22 4.63
C ALA A 4 43.86 -51.01 5.99
N ARG A 5 44.56 -50.52 7.03
CA ARG A 5 44.77 -49.08 7.38
C ARG A 5 43.48 -48.29 7.66
N LEU A 6 43.14 -48.17 8.95
CA LEU A 6 42.21 -47.16 9.48
C LEU A 6 43.02 -45.97 10.03
N THR A 7 42.96 -44.84 9.33
CA THR A 7 43.37 -43.51 9.82
C THR A 7 42.22 -42.54 9.53
N GLY A 8 41.93 -41.66 10.51
CA GLY A 8 40.66 -40.96 10.62
C GLY A 8 40.44 -39.75 9.72
N THR A 9 39.34 -39.03 9.97
CA THR A 9 39.23 -37.56 10.12
C THR A 9 37.77 -37.09 9.96
N GLY A 10 37.26 -36.37 10.97
CA GLY A 10 36.34 -35.22 10.89
C GLY A 10 34.87 -35.41 10.42
N PRO A 11 33.88 -34.79 11.10
CA PRO A 11 32.56 -34.60 10.52
C PRO A 11 32.61 -33.46 9.49
N VAL A 12 32.29 -33.75 8.23
CA VAL A 12 32.14 -32.74 7.17
C VAL A 12 30.79 -32.04 7.38
N GLY A 13 30.84 -30.86 8.00
CA GLY A 13 29.71 -29.95 8.09
C GLY A 13 29.28 -29.50 6.70
N SER A 14 28.04 -29.83 6.33
CA SER A 14 27.40 -29.36 5.11
C SER A 14 27.11 -27.86 5.21
N SER A 15 28.04 -27.01 4.77
CA SER A 15 27.81 -25.58 4.60
C SER A 15 27.09 -25.34 3.28
N ALA A 16 25.75 -25.30 3.32
CA ALA A 16 24.98 -24.70 2.24
C ALA A 16 25.49 -23.25 2.01
N PRO A 17 25.66 -22.78 0.77
CA PRO A 17 26.05 -21.40 0.54
C PRO A 17 24.97 -20.49 1.12
N LYS A 18 25.35 -19.63 2.07
CA LYS A 18 24.48 -18.57 2.56
C LYS A 18 24.11 -17.70 1.37
N SER A 19 22.82 -17.65 1.03
CA SER A 19 22.30 -16.67 0.08
C SER A 19 22.85 -15.28 0.48
N PRO A 20 23.25 -14.44 -0.50
CA PRO A 20 23.71 -13.10 -0.18
C PRO A 20 22.65 -12.40 0.68
N PRO A 21 23.06 -11.61 1.69
CA PRO A 21 22.10 -10.82 2.45
C PRO A 21 21.28 -10.01 1.46
N GLY A 22 19.96 -10.13 1.54
CA GLY A 22 19.04 -9.35 0.71
C GLY A 22 19.35 -7.85 0.84
N PRO A 23 18.84 -7.02 -0.08
CA PRO A 23 19.12 -5.59 -0.09
C PRO A 23 18.93 -5.00 1.31
N ARG A 24 20.02 -4.54 1.92
CA ARG A 24 19.97 -3.83 3.19
C ARG A 24 19.29 -2.50 2.88
N TRP A 25 18.13 -2.24 3.48
CA TRP A 25 17.49 -0.94 3.39
C TRP A 25 18.49 0.11 3.87
N ASP A 26 18.66 1.16 3.09
CA ASP A 26 19.51 2.28 3.43
C ASP A 26 18.61 3.38 4.00
N VAL A 27 18.58 3.50 5.34
CA VAL A 27 17.76 4.51 6.04
C VAL A 27 18.19 5.91 5.66
N ASP A 28 19.48 6.12 5.42
CA ASP A 28 20.00 7.43 5.09
C ASP A 28 19.48 7.84 3.71
N SER A 29 19.45 6.89 2.75
CA SER A 29 18.85 7.11 1.44
C SER A 29 17.34 7.39 1.51
N LEU A 30 16.61 6.72 2.40
CA LEU A 30 15.17 6.94 2.58
C LEU A 30 14.88 8.30 3.22
N SER A 31 15.66 8.67 4.24
CA SER A 31 15.50 9.95 4.95
C SER A 31 15.82 11.15 4.05
N GLN A 32 16.70 10.98 3.06
CA GLN A 32 16.99 12.00 2.05
C GLN A 32 15.88 12.16 1.00
N LYS A 33 15.00 11.16 0.85
CA LYS A 33 14.01 11.08 -0.23
C LYS A 33 12.58 11.13 0.28
N SER A 34 12.35 11.32 1.56
CA SER A 34 11.00 11.29 2.12
C SER A 34 10.88 12.16 3.38
N GLN A 35 9.69 12.71 3.61
CA GLN A 35 9.40 13.32 4.90
C GLN A 35 9.29 12.26 5.99
N PRO A 36 9.60 12.58 7.27
CA PRO A 36 9.52 11.62 8.37
C PRO A 36 8.14 10.99 8.56
N TRP A 37 7.08 11.75 8.29
CA TRP A 37 5.68 11.32 8.41
C TRP A 37 5.12 10.64 7.16
N SER A 38 5.90 10.61 6.07
CA SER A 38 5.35 10.30 4.75
C SER A 38 4.70 8.92 4.69
N PHE A 39 5.31 7.90 5.29
CA PHE A 39 4.76 6.53 5.29
C PHE A 39 3.47 6.41 6.10
N ASP A 40 3.41 7.09 7.25
CA ASP A 40 2.21 7.10 8.09
C ASP A 40 1.06 7.83 7.38
N MET A 41 1.35 8.96 6.74
CA MET A 41 0.35 9.72 5.99
C MET A 41 -0.15 8.98 4.75
N TRP A 42 0.71 8.23 4.05
CA TRP A 42 0.26 7.33 2.98
C TRP A 42 -0.66 6.22 3.50
N SER A 43 -0.33 5.66 4.65
CA SER A 43 -1.13 4.61 5.30
C SER A 43 -2.48 5.16 5.75
N LEU A 44 -2.51 6.36 6.32
CA LEU A 44 -3.74 7.05 6.70
C LEU A 44 -4.61 7.39 5.49
N GLY A 45 -4.01 7.93 4.43
CA GLY A 45 -4.71 8.17 3.15
C GLY A 45 -5.28 6.88 2.56
N SER A 46 -4.56 5.76 2.69
CA SER A 46 -5.07 4.46 2.26
C SER A 46 -6.28 3.99 3.07
N ILE A 47 -6.29 4.21 4.40
CA ILE A 47 -7.46 3.91 5.24
C ILE A 47 -8.65 4.79 4.82
N LEU A 48 -8.42 6.08 4.58
CA LEU A 48 -9.46 7.00 4.13
C LEU A 48 -10.03 6.61 2.76
N LEU A 49 -9.16 6.27 1.80
CA LEU A 49 -9.54 5.74 0.49
C LEU A 49 -10.34 4.44 0.61
N GLU A 50 -9.94 3.52 1.50
CA GLU A 50 -10.65 2.26 1.76
C GLU A 50 -12.07 2.51 2.28
N MET A 51 -12.23 3.40 3.27
CA MET A 51 -13.54 3.79 3.80
C MET A 51 -14.43 4.39 2.72
N SER A 52 -13.84 5.13 1.78
CA SER A 52 -14.58 5.82 0.72
C SER A 52 -14.97 4.90 -0.43
N LEU A 53 -14.14 3.91 -0.75
CA LEU A 53 -14.46 2.87 -1.72
C LEU A 53 -15.45 1.84 -1.19
N GLY A 54 -15.43 1.58 0.12
CA GLY A 54 -16.24 0.56 0.77
C GLY A 54 -15.72 -0.87 0.55
N THR A 55 -14.48 -1.02 0.06
CA THR A 55 -13.81 -2.31 -0.17
C THR A 55 -12.38 -2.28 0.33
N PRO A 56 -11.88 -3.36 0.95
CA PRO A 56 -10.49 -3.44 1.36
C PRO A 56 -9.52 -3.31 0.18
N LEU A 57 -8.52 -2.43 0.29
CA LEU A 57 -7.65 -2.06 -0.83
C LEU A 57 -6.77 -3.21 -1.32
N TRP A 58 -6.18 -4.00 -0.42
CA TRP A 58 -5.23 -5.06 -0.75
C TRP A 58 -5.83 -6.48 -0.74
N LEU A 59 -7.15 -6.60 -0.59
CA LEU A 59 -7.78 -7.91 -0.45
C LEU A 59 -7.92 -8.60 -1.81
N SER A 60 -7.15 -9.67 -2.00
CA SER A 60 -7.11 -10.49 -3.23
C SER A 60 -8.19 -11.57 -3.28
N TYR A 61 -9.21 -11.45 -2.43
CA TYR A 61 -10.40 -12.29 -2.48
C TYR A 61 -11.58 -11.45 -2.94
N LYS A 62 -12.50 -12.08 -3.67
CA LYS A 62 -13.72 -11.43 -4.13
C LYS A 62 -14.53 -10.94 -2.93
N CYS A 63 -14.62 -9.62 -2.78
CA CYS A 63 -15.47 -8.99 -1.78
C CYS A 63 -16.81 -8.67 -2.41
N ARG A 64 -17.90 -9.01 -1.72
CA ARG A 64 -19.24 -8.58 -2.09
C ARG A 64 -19.52 -7.30 -1.34
N VAL A 65 -19.63 -6.19 -2.04
CA VAL A 65 -20.20 -4.98 -1.47
C VAL A 65 -21.69 -5.03 -1.74
N ALA A 66 -22.48 -5.01 -0.67
CA ALA A 66 -23.90 -4.78 -0.80
C ALA A 66 -24.07 -3.31 -1.19
N SER A 67 -24.29 -3.06 -2.48
CA SER A 67 -25.01 -1.87 -2.89
C SER A 67 -26.47 -2.09 -2.51
N ASP A 68 -27.19 -1.02 -2.20
CA ASP A 68 -28.63 -1.00 -1.91
C ASP A 68 -29.39 -2.07 -2.73
N GLN A 69 -30.42 -2.70 -2.15
CA GLN A 69 -31.07 -3.98 -2.56
C GLN A 69 -31.48 -4.10 -4.05
N ARG A 70 -31.36 -3.02 -4.82
CA ARG A 70 -31.69 -2.87 -6.24
C ARG A 70 -30.52 -3.12 -7.18
N VAL A 71 -29.27 -3.14 -6.71
CA VAL A 71 -28.08 -3.40 -7.54
C VAL A 71 -27.45 -4.74 -7.15
N PRO A 72 -27.23 -5.68 -8.09
CA PRO A 72 -26.59 -6.94 -7.77
C PRO A 72 -25.18 -6.70 -7.20
N PRO A 73 -24.78 -7.41 -6.12
CA PRO A 73 -23.49 -7.20 -5.48
C PRO A 73 -22.36 -7.42 -6.48
N VAL A 74 -21.59 -6.36 -6.73
CA VAL A 74 -20.40 -6.44 -7.59
C VAL A 74 -19.32 -7.17 -6.79
N ALA A 75 -18.93 -8.35 -7.27
CA ALA A 75 -17.84 -9.13 -6.68
C ALA A 75 -16.51 -8.66 -7.30
N GLY A 76 -15.78 -7.82 -6.57
CA GLY A 76 -14.50 -7.25 -7.00
C GLY A 76 -13.34 -7.68 -6.11
N LEU A 77 -12.11 -7.54 -6.63
CA LEU A 77 -10.91 -7.53 -5.78
C LEU A 77 -10.68 -6.11 -5.26
N GLY A 78 -9.88 -5.97 -4.21
CA GLY A 78 -9.41 -4.65 -3.76
C GLY A 78 -8.67 -3.89 -4.86
N LEU A 79 -8.71 -2.56 -4.82
CA LEU A 79 -8.09 -1.68 -5.81
C LEU A 79 -6.61 -1.99 -6.07
N PHE A 80 -5.86 -2.34 -5.02
CA PHE A 80 -4.44 -2.67 -5.05
C PHE A 80 -4.17 -4.18 -4.93
N ALA A 81 -5.21 -5.00 -5.03
CA ALA A 81 -5.10 -6.43 -4.87
C ALA A 81 -4.35 -7.06 -6.06
N VAL A 82 -3.34 -7.86 -5.73
CA VAL A 82 -2.58 -8.66 -6.70
C VAL A 82 -2.43 -10.07 -6.15
N PRO A 83 -2.91 -11.12 -6.85
CA PRO A 83 -2.68 -12.50 -6.46
C PRO A 83 -1.19 -12.79 -6.27
N GLY A 84 -0.83 -13.41 -5.15
CA GLY A 84 0.57 -13.67 -4.80
C GLY A 84 1.35 -12.45 -4.27
N ARG A 85 0.72 -11.27 -4.14
CA ARG A 85 1.31 -10.03 -3.58
C ARG A 85 2.62 -9.61 -4.25
N ASP A 86 2.68 -9.72 -5.56
CA ASP A 86 3.80 -9.27 -6.39
C ASP A 86 4.02 -7.75 -6.22
N PRO A 87 5.18 -7.30 -5.68
CA PRO A 87 5.41 -5.91 -5.34
C PRO A 87 5.39 -4.96 -6.55
N GLU A 88 5.91 -5.39 -7.69
CA GLU A 88 5.96 -4.56 -8.90
C GLU A 88 4.55 -4.32 -9.44
N LYS A 89 3.71 -5.35 -9.46
CA LYS A 89 2.30 -5.21 -9.85
C LYS A 89 1.50 -4.37 -8.85
N ILE A 90 1.78 -4.47 -7.55
CA ILE A 90 1.14 -3.61 -6.54
C ILE A 90 1.53 -2.15 -6.80
N LEU A 91 2.80 -1.88 -7.04
CA LEU A 91 3.30 -0.53 -7.35
C LEU A 91 2.61 0.03 -8.60
N LEU A 92 2.47 -0.78 -9.66
CA LEU A 92 1.76 -0.38 -10.88
C LEU A 92 0.27 -0.07 -10.63
N ARG A 93 -0.41 -0.87 -9.79
CA ARG A 93 -1.81 -0.62 -9.42
C ARG A 93 -1.98 0.67 -8.62
N GLN A 94 -1.06 0.95 -7.71
CA GLN A 94 -1.04 2.19 -6.92
C GLN A 94 -0.78 3.41 -7.82
N ALA A 95 0.22 3.33 -8.71
CA ALA A 95 0.53 4.39 -9.66
C ALA A 95 -0.63 4.65 -10.65
N ASP A 96 -1.27 3.58 -11.14
CA ASP A 96 -2.45 3.70 -12.01
C ASP A 96 -3.60 4.43 -11.31
N ALA A 97 -3.91 4.08 -10.06
CA ALA A 97 -4.99 4.71 -9.31
C ALA A 97 -4.69 6.17 -8.93
N VAL A 98 -3.49 6.43 -8.39
CA VAL A 98 -3.13 7.74 -7.82
C VAL A 98 -2.67 8.71 -8.90
N CYS A 99 -1.79 8.28 -9.82
CA CYS A 99 -1.12 9.17 -10.76
C CYS A 99 -1.80 9.22 -12.14
N HIS A 100 -2.22 8.07 -12.68
CA HIS A 100 -2.72 8.01 -14.06
C HIS A 100 -4.22 8.27 -14.17
N LYS A 101 -5.04 7.60 -13.34
CA LYS A 101 -6.49 7.79 -13.28
C LYS A 101 -6.90 8.98 -12.43
N GLY A 102 -6.19 9.19 -11.32
CA GLY A 102 -6.52 10.16 -10.29
C GLY A 102 -7.62 9.65 -9.34
N LEU A 103 -7.54 10.11 -8.09
CA LEU A 103 -8.41 9.62 -7.01
C LEU A 103 -9.88 10.02 -7.21
N ALA A 104 -10.15 11.17 -7.82
CA ALA A 104 -11.50 11.58 -8.20
C ALA A 104 -12.20 10.54 -9.10
N ALA A 105 -11.48 9.96 -10.06
CA ALA A 105 -12.03 8.95 -10.96
C ALA A 105 -12.24 7.61 -10.25
N VAL A 106 -11.30 7.25 -9.36
CA VAL A 106 -11.36 6.04 -8.53
C VAL A 106 -12.57 6.07 -7.59
N LEU A 107 -12.86 7.21 -6.98
CA LEU A 107 -13.93 7.36 -5.99
C LEU A 107 -15.33 7.53 -6.57
N ARG A 108 -15.45 7.88 -7.86
CA ARG A 108 -16.75 8.16 -8.51
C ARG A 108 -17.81 7.08 -8.34
N ASN A 109 -17.37 5.81 -8.27
CA ASN A 109 -18.23 4.64 -8.10
C ASN A 109 -17.99 3.92 -6.78
N GLY A 110 -17.33 4.59 -5.82
CA GLY A 110 -17.16 4.08 -4.47
C GLY A 110 -18.51 3.88 -3.81
N ALA A 111 -18.69 2.76 -3.11
CA ALA A 111 -19.90 2.44 -2.37
C ALA A 111 -19.74 2.72 -0.86
N GLY A 112 -18.60 3.30 -0.47
CA GLY A 112 -18.29 3.65 0.90
C GLY A 112 -18.76 5.06 1.26
N VAL A 113 -18.05 5.68 2.19
CA VAL A 113 -18.37 7.03 2.69
C VAL A 113 -17.96 8.08 1.64
N PRO A 114 -18.87 8.93 1.16
CA PRO A 114 -18.51 9.98 0.20
C PRO A 114 -17.62 11.05 0.88
N LEU A 115 -16.46 11.34 0.27
CA LEU A 115 -15.53 12.38 0.76
C LEU A 115 -15.91 13.81 0.34
N ASP A 116 -16.64 13.94 -0.77
CA ASP A 116 -16.88 15.22 -1.44
C ASP A 116 -18.29 15.79 -1.20
N ALA A 117 -18.93 15.42 -0.09
CA ALA A 117 -20.22 16.03 0.28
C ALA A 117 -20.11 17.56 0.41
N ASP A 118 -18.93 18.06 0.81
CA ASP A 118 -18.67 19.47 1.15
C ASP A 118 -17.85 20.22 0.09
N GLY A 119 -17.97 19.86 -1.19
CA GLY A 119 -17.36 20.64 -2.29
C GLY A 119 -15.89 20.34 -2.59
N GLY A 120 -15.46 19.09 -2.40
CA GLY A 120 -14.15 18.61 -2.87
C GLY A 120 -13.01 18.67 -1.85
N GLN A 121 -13.25 19.20 -0.64
CA GLN A 121 -12.23 19.33 0.40
C GLN A 121 -11.71 17.96 0.90
N GLY A 122 -12.56 16.92 0.92
CA GLY A 122 -12.16 15.58 1.34
C GLY A 122 -11.26 14.90 0.32
N LEU A 123 -11.60 15.01 -0.97
CA LEU A 123 -10.72 14.58 -2.05
C LEU A 123 -9.39 15.34 -2.04
N ASP A 124 -9.40 16.65 -1.83
CA ASP A 124 -8.17 17.45 -1.79
C ASP A 124 -7.24 16.97 -0.66
N LEU A 125 -7.75 16.77 0.55
CA LEU A 125 -6.96 16.22 1.65
C LEU A 125 -6.42 14.83 1.29
N LEU A 126 -7.26 13.97 0.71
CA LEU A 126 -6.86 12.62 0.33
C LEU A 126 -5.72 12.63 -0.71
N GLU A 127 -5.80 13.49 -1.73
CA GLU A 127 -4.76 13.67 -2.74
C GLU A 127 -3.45 14.16 -2.11
N GLN A 128 -3.52 15.07 -1.15
CA GLN A 128 -2.36 15.53 -0.40
C GLN A 128 -1.73 14.44 0.49
N MET A 129 -2.54 13.59 1.14
CA MET A 129 -2.08 12.43 1.92
C MET A 129 -1.45 11.35 1.03
N MET A 130 -2.02 11.13 -0.16
CA MET A 130 -1.59 10.12 -1.12
C MET A 130 -0.69 10.68 -2.21
N SER A 131 -0.04 11.84 -2.00
CA SER A 131 0.96 12.36 -2.93
C SER A 131 2.00 11.27 -3.24
N TRP A 132 2.20 10.98 -4.53
CA TRP A 132 3.15 9.98 -4.98
C TRP A 132 4.57 10.35 -4.58
N ASP A 133 4.91 11.63 -4.68
CA ASP A 133 6.16 12.16 -4.15
C ASP A 133 6.07 12.24 -2.61
N PRO A 134 6.84 11.43 -1.86
CA PRO A 134 6.86 11.45 -0.40
C PRO A 134 7.42 12.75 0.20
N MET A 135 8.13 13.57 -0.58
CA MET A 135 8.59 14.89 -0.14
C MET A 135 7.48 15.94 -0.15
N ALA A 136 6.53 15.79 -1.08
CA ALA A 136 5.37 16.68 -1.24
C ALA A 136 4.17 16.27 -0.38
N ARG A 137 4.26 15.15 0.35
CA ARG A 137 3.16 14.62 1.15
C ARG A 137 2.89 15.48 2.39
N ILE A 138 1.63 15.84 2.57
CA ILE A 138 1.17 16.69 3.68
C ILE A 138 1.61 16.14 5.04
N SER A 139 1.96 17.03 5.96
CA SER A 139 2.29 16.65 7.33
C SER A 139 1.02 16.35 8.14
N PRO A 140 1.11 15.56 9.23
CA PRO A 140 -0.02 15.36 10.14
C PRO A 140 -0.56 16.68 10.72
N TYR A 141 0.34 17.64 10.99
CA TYR A 141 -0.04 18.95 11.52
C TYR A 141 -0.86 19.74 10.51
N ASP A 142 -0.40 19.80 9.25
CA ASP A 142 -1.11 20.50 8.19
C ASP A 142 -2.43 19.78 7.83
N ALA A 143 -2.45 18.45 7.88
CA ALA A 143 -3.66 17.66 7.67
C ALA A 143 -4.73 17.99 8.72
N LEU A 144 -4.37 18.11 10.00
CA LEU A 144 -5.31 18.54 11.05
C LEU A 144 -5.82 19.97 10.86
N ALA A 145 -5.02 20.84 10.24
CA ALA A 145 -5.41 22.21 9.92
C ALA A 145 -6.23 22.31 8.62
N HIS A 146 -6.39 21.20 7.88
CA HIS A 146 -7.09 21.17 6.61
C HIS A 146 -8.58 21.53 6.77
N PRO A 147 -9.18 22.32 5.86
CA PRO A 147 -10.59 22.71 5.97
C PRO A 147 -11.57 21.54 6.11
N TRP A 148 -11.30 20.41 5.46
CA TRP A 148 -12.13 19.20 5.57
C TRP A 148 -12.27 18.64 6.99
N LEU A 149 -11.28 18.84 7.86
CA LEU A 149 -11.33 18.37 9.25
C LEU A 149 -11.81 19.45 10.24
N LYS A 150 -12.09 20.66 9.76
CA LYS A 150 -12.66 21.71 10.60
C LYS A 150 -14.17 21.52 10.65
N GLU A 151 -14.70 21.40 11.87
CA GLU A 151 -16.14 21.53 12.10
C GLU A 151 -16.55 22.99 11.84
N ASP A 152 -17.72 23.19 11.23
CA ASP A 152 -18.41 24.49 11.23
C ASP A 152 -18.97 24.82 12.62
#